data_AF-A0A9D5IEQ8-F1
#
_entry.id   AF-A0A9D5IEQ8-F1
#
_cell.length_a   1.000
_cell.length_b   1.000
_cell.length_c   1.000
_cell.angle_alpha   90.00
_cell.angle_beta   90.00
_cell.angle_gamma   90.00
#
_symmetry.space_group_name_H-M   'P 1'
#
loop_
_entity.id
_entity.type
_entity.pdbx_description
1 polymer ?
#
loop_
_entity_poly.entity_id
_entity_poly.type
_entity_poly.pdbx_seq_one_letter_code
_entity_poly.pdbx_strand_id
1 'polypeptide(L)' 'MDSSTARITIDPRVMSGKPCIRGLRVTVGMILGQLGAGHSIDDVLAAYPYLEREDILAALTYAAEHVPGVEQTADAR' A
#
# COMPACT_ATOMS: atom_id res chain seq x y z
N MET A 1 -19.03 9.33 -0.79
CA MET A 1 -18.47 9.10 0.55
C MET A 1 -16.98 8.98 0.34
N ASP A 2 -16.27 10.08 0.59
CA ASP A 2 -14.86 10.23 0.28
C ASP A 2 -14.03 9.59 1.40
N SER A 3 -13.63 8.34 1.22
CA SER A 3 -12.90 7.55 2.23
C SER A 3 -11.38 7.78 2.20
N SER A 4 -10.90 8.86 1.55
CA SER A 4 -9.48 9.13 1.27
C SER A 4 -8.67 9.68 2.44
N THR A 5 -9.08 9.44 3.68
CA THR A 5 -8.29 9.76 4.88
C THR A 5 -7.18 8.73 5.09
N ALA A 6 -6.05 8.94 4.40
CA ALA A 6 -4.72 8.34 4.62
C ALA A 6 -4.68 6.91 5.18
N ARG A 7 -4.72 5.91 4.29
CA ARG A 7 -4.56 4.48 4.64
C ARG A 7 -3.10 4.06 4.89
N ILE A 8 -2.13 4.88 4.53
CA ILE A 8 -0.71 4.65 4.81
C ILE A 8 -0.26 5.56 5.96
N THR A 9 0.45 4.99 6.92
CA THR A 9 1.00 5.68 8.09
C THR A 9 2.49 5.42 8.19
N ILE A 10 3.22 6.43 8.67
CA ILE A 10 4.66 6.35 8.93
C ILE A 10 4.86 6.81 10.38
N ASP A 11 5.12 5.87 11.28
CA ASP A 11 5.49 6.15 12.67
C ASP A 11 6.89 5.58 12.92
N PRO A 12 7.90 6.40 13.28
CA PRO A 12 9.26 5.93 13.58
C PRO A 12 9.31 4.82 14.65
N ARG A 13 8.30 4.74 15.53
CA ARG A 13 8.18 3.76 16.61
C ARG A 13 7.55 2.44 16.14
N VAL A 14 6.96 2.41 14.94
CA VAL A 14 6.31 1.23 14.36
C VAL A 14 7.12 0.73 13.18
N MET A 15 7.48 -0.56 13.17
CA MET A 15 8.20 -1.19 12.06
C MET A 15 9.43 -0.39 11.56
N SER A 16 10.13 0.27 12.48
CA SER A 16 11.30 1.12 12.20
C SER A 16 11.03 2.27 11.21
N GLY A 17 9.82 2.85 11.25
CA GLY A 17 9.46 3.98 10.38
C GLY A 17 9.14 3.59 8.94
N LYS A 18 8.94 2.30 8.67
CA LYS A 18 8.48 1.85 7.33
C LYS A 18 7.03 2.27 7.12
N PRO A 19 6.62 2.63 5.88
CA PRO A 19 5.23 2.91 5.54
C PRO A 19 4.39 1.66 5.78
N CYS A 20 3.35 1.81 6.61
CA CYS A 20 2.46 0.73 7.05
C CYS A 20 1.01 1.07 6.77
N ILE A 21 0.17 0.04 6.56
CA ILE A 21 -1.28 0.21 6.56
C ILE A 21 -1.74 0.77 7.92
N ARG A 22 -2.66 1.74 7.90
CA ARG A 22 -3.12 2.49 9.08
C ARG A 22 -3.58 1.55 10.19
N GLY A 23 -2.96 1.66 11.35
CA GLY A 23 -3.32 0.89 12.54
C GLY A 23 -2.87 -0.58 12.49
N LEU A 24 -2.14 -0.99 11.45
CA LEU A 24 -1.67 -2.35 11.26
C LEU A 24 -0.15 -2.40 11.19
N ARG A 25 0.42 -3.54 11.56
CA ARG A 25 1.87 -3.81 11.40
C ARG A 25 2.16 -4.51 10.07
N VAL A 26 1.44 -4.11 9.01
CA VAL A 26 1.63 -4.58 7.64
C VAL A 26 2.28 -3.46 6.84
N THR A 27 3.51 -3.69 6.37
CA THR A 27 4.24 -2.68 5.60
C THR A 27 3.80 -2.68 4.14
N VAL A 28 3.92 -1.53 3.46
CA VAL A 28 3.74 -1.43 2.00
C VAL A 28 4.63 -2.45 1.28
N GLY A 29 5.89 -2.58 1.70
CA GLY A 29 6.83 -3.55 1.12
C GLY A 29 6.40 -5.00 1.25
N MET A 30 5.66 -5.37 2.31
CA MET A 30 5.11 -6.73 2.44
C MET A 30 4.04 -6.99 1.40
N ILE A 31 3.13 -6.03 1.19
CA ILE A 31 2.07 -6.14 0.16
C ILE A 31 2.71 -6.23 -1.23
N LEU A 32 3.63 -5.32 -1.55
CA LEU A 32 4.36 -5.35 -2.83
C LEU A 32 5.14 -6.65 -3.01
N GLY A 33 5.73 -7.19 -1.96
CA GLY A 33 6.44 -8.47 -2.01
C GLY A 33 5.52 -9.64 -2.36
N GLN A 34 4.30 -9.68 -1.81
CA GLN A 34 3.31 -10.70 -2.16
C GLN A 34 2.87 -10.57 -3.62
N LEU A 35 2.52 -9.35 -4.06
CA LEU A 35 2.11 -9.09 -5.43
C LEU A 35 3.24 -9.38 -6.44
N GLY A 36 4.48 -9.00 -6.10
CA GLY A 36 5.67 -9.29 -6.90
C GLY A 36 6.02 -10.78 -6.98
N ALA A 37 5.60 -11.58 -5.99
CA ALA A 37 5.70 -13.04 -6.03
C ALA A 37 4.59 -13.70 -6.88
N GLY A 38 3.68 -12.93 -7.46
CA GLY A 38 2.60 -13.41 -8.32
C GLY A 38 1.28 -13.69 -7.60
N HIS A 39 1.15 -13.34 -6.32
CA HIS A 39 -0.13 -13.43 -5.62
C HIS A 39 -1.11 -12.38 -6.12
N SER A 40 -2.38 -12.78 -6.27
CA SER A 40 -3.45 -11.85 -6.58
C SER A 40 -3.83 -11.01 -5.36
N ILE A 41 -4.55 -9.90 -5.58
CA ILE A 41 -5.11 -9.10 -4.49
C ILE A 41 -5.99 -9.96 -3.58
N ASP A 42 -6.80 -10.84 -4.18
CA ASP A 42 -7.70 -11.73 -3.43
C ASP A 42 -6.93 -12.76 -2.59
N ASP A 43 -5.77 -13.26 -3.06
CA ASP A 43 -4.89 -14.11 -2.25
C ASP A 43 -4.33 -13.36 -1.04
N VAL A 44 -3.93 -12.10 -1.24
CA VAL A 44 -3.42 -11.24 -0.14
C VAL A 44 -4.53 -10.97 0.87
N LEU A 45 -5.75 -10.67 0.42
CA LEU A 45 -6.91 -10.47 1.31
C LEU A 45 -7.29 -11.76 2.04
N ALA A 46 -7.19 -12.91 1.39
CA ALA A 46 -7.42 -14.21 2.03
C ALA A 46 -6.37 -14.51 3.12
N ALA A 47 -5.10 -14.15 2.88
CA ALA A 47 -4.02 -14.31 3.85
C ALA A 47 -4.11 -13.30 5.02
N TYR A 48 -4.69 -12.12 4.77
CA TYR A 48 -4.81 -11.03 5.73
C TYR A 48 -6.26 -10.50 5.76
N PRO A 49 -7.20 -11.23 6.39
CA PRO A 49 -8.64 -10.92 6.33
C PRO A 49 -9.05 -9.62 7.04
N TYR A 50 -8.11 -8.97 7.73
CA TYR A 50 -8.28 -7.65 8.35
C TYR A 50 -7.85 -6.50 7.42
N LEU A 51 -7.31 -6.80 6.22
CA LEU A 51 -7.06 -5.81 5.18
C LEU A 51 -8.32 -5.60 4.35
N GLU A 52 -8.50 -4.36 3.91
CA GLU A 52 -9.46 -4.02 2.88
C GLU A 52 -8.76 -3.91 1.52
N ARG A 53 -9.51 -4.08 0.42
CA ARG A 53 -8.97 -3.94 -0.93
C ARG A 53 -8.34 -2.56 -1.13
N GLU A 54 -8.94 -1.54 -0.55
CA GLU A 54 -8.49 -0.16 -0.57
C GLU A 54 -7.15 0.04 0.14
N ASP A 55 -6.79 -0.80 1.11
CA ASP A 55 -5.46 -0.75 1.75
C ASP A 55 -4.37 -1.21 0.78
N ILE A 56 -4.66 -2.25 -0.01
CA ILE A 56 -3.75 -2.76 -1.04
C ILE A 56 -3.58 -1.73 -2.16
N LEU A 57 -4.68 -1.11 -2.60
CA LEU A 57 -4.63 -0.03 -3.60
C LEU A 57 -3.83 1.17 -3.07
N ALA A 58 -4.04 1.57 -1.82
CA ALA A 58 -3.26 2.66 -1.22
C ALA A 58 -1.76 2.33 -1.13
N ALA A 59 -1.40 1.06 -0.85
CA ALA A 59 -0.01 0.63 -0.86
C ALA A 59 0.62 0.72 -2.25
N LEU A 60 -0.12 0.36 -3.30
CA LEU A 60 0.31 0.49 -4.70
C LEU A 60 0.47 1.96 -5.11
N THR A 61 -0.50 2.82 -4.79
CA THR A 61 -0.42 4.26 -5.07
C THR A 61 0.78 4.89 -4.35
N TYR A 62 0.93 4.62 -3.05
CA TYR A 62 2.07 5.12 -2.30
C TYR A 62 3.39 4.68 -2.93
N ALA A 63 3.50 3.41 -3.35
CA ALA A 63 4.70 2.91 -4.02
C ALA A 63 4.96 3.65 -5.32
N ALA A 64 3.95 3.83 -6.18
CA ALA A 64 4.08 4.54 -7.45
C ALA A 64 4.56 5.99 -7.26
N GLU A 65 4.06 6.70 -6.25
CA GLU A 65 4.44 8.08 -5.94
C GLU A 65 5.86 8.22 -5.37
N HIS A 66 6.38 7.15 -4.74
CA HIS A 66 7.66 7.17 -4.02
C HIS A 66 8.77 6.39 -4.74
N VAL A 67 8.52 5.86 -5.95
CA VAL A 67 9.57 5.29 -6.79
C VAL A 67 10.28 6.43 -7.53
N PRO A 68 11.61 6.60 -7.36
CA PRO A 68 12.35 7.64 -8.06
C PRO A 68 12.36 7.37 -9.58
N GLY A 69 11.90 8.34 -10.37
CA GLY A 69 11.98 8.29 -11.84
C GLY A 69 10.75 7.72 -12.57
N VAL A 70 9.64 7.47 -11.88
CA VAL A 70 8.36 7.21 -12.57
C VAL A 70 7.80 8.54 -13.05
N GLU A 71 7.90 8.79 -14.34
CA GLU A 71 7.23 9.92 -14.97
C GLU A 71 5.72 9.69 -14.82
N GLN A 72 5.09 10.50 -13.97
CA GLN A 72 3.64 10.55 -13.92
C GLN A 72 3.20 11.05 -15.29
N THR A 73 2.67 10.17 -16.15
CA THR A 73 2.01 10.57 -17.39
C THR A 73 0.68 11.23 -17.00
N ALA A 74 0.76 12.39 -16.37
CA ALA A 74 -0.34 13.32 -16.20
C ALA A 74 -0.53 14.04 -17.53
N ASP A 75 -0.98 13.31 -18.55
CA ASP A 75 -1.46 13.90 -19.80
C ASP A 75 -2.71 13.15 -20.27
N ALA A 76 -3.84 13.55 -19.70
CA ALA A 76 -5.06 13.80 -20.44
C ALA A 76 -6.05 14.50 -19.50
N ARG A 77 -6.45 15.70 -19.92
CA ARG A 77 -7.60 16.47 -19.43
C ARG A 77 -8.88 15.65 -19.34
#